data_AF-A0A9E2REN3-F1
#
_entry.id   AF-A0A9E2REN3-F1
#
_cell.length_a   1.000
_cell.length_b   1.000
_cell.length_c   1.000
_cell.angle_alpha   90.00
_cell.angle_beta   90.00
_cell.angle_gamma   90.00
#
_symmetry.space_group_name_H-M   'P 1'
#
loop_
_entity.id
_entity.type
_entity.pdbx_description
1 polymer ?
#
loop_
_entity_poly.entity_id
_entity_poly.type
_entity_poly.pdbx_seq_one_letter_code
_entity_poly.pdbx_strand_id
1 'polypeptide(L)'
;MSNQHQPDMCNEMAALVSRRAVLAGSLISTIAGGAAVAAATRAHAESVTQPAGTRVDASSRRRTPAAVDPRSGYIVTPKGKVQHAPRIIAWYPIGNSSPDDKDRRIGWNLKKEGWQGFVDRYALPVMSGGFDAIQLHNPGGTRAKEEMMADQFITAKESGQRWILQEFVDAWKPVTKRIPVIAYMGMLPKNPRLLALLNRKDYFGFLVNIAAAYRLPLEAGMEIAFDALHDVKEGSWELNVYRLLTAMGVRTYVETAPNASDIPLFNANFQIVNTTLERTLKNAEPWMAPLEQLSGERIILLNNLPQGKKWEDEPDWVPQWMAHWINQGWTVAVSPTWMLKTKVRPWDAVQPHLDRLREGRP
;
A
#
# COMPACT_ATOMS: atom_id res chain seq x y z
N MET A 1 -4.62 34.16 14.61
CA MET A 1 -3.23 33.67 14.69
C MET A 1 -2.79 33.38 13.27
N SER A 2 -1.86 34.17 12.73
CA SER A 2 -1.48 34.18 11.32
C SER A 2 -0.69 32.94 10.93
N ASN A 3 -1.03 32.33 9.78
CA ASN A 3 -0.23 31.30 9.11
C ASN A 3 1.18 31.83 8.84
N GLN A 4 2.13 31.51 9.72
CA GLN A 4 3.55 31.66 9.41
C GLN A 4 3.86 30.76 8.21
N HIS A 5 4.44 31.36 7.17
CA HIS A 5 4.97 30.66 6.00
C HIS A 5 5.86 29.51 6.47
N GLN A 6 5.38 28.28 6.32
CA GLN A 6 6.27 27.12 6.32
C GLN A 6 7.16 27.28 5.09
N PRO A 7 8.50 27.29 5.24
CA PRO A 7 9.37 27.29 4.07
C PRO A 7 9.04 26.09 3.19
N ASP A 8 9.16 26.26 1.87
CA ASP A 8 8.93 25.21 0.89
C ASP A 8 9.94 24.08 1.16
N MET A 9 9.47 23.10 1.92
CA MET A 9 10.26 21.98 2.40
C MET A 9 10.85 21.20 1.23
N CYS A 10 10.20 21.18 0.06
CA CYS A 10 10.76 20.56 -1.15
C CYS A 10 12.02 21.31 -1.64
N ASN A 11 12.02 22.64 -1.60
CA ASN A 11 13.18 23.45 -1.99
C ASN A 11 14.31 23.38 -0.95
N GLU A 12 13.99 23.37 0.35
CA GLU A 12 15.00 23.18 1.40
C GLU A 12 15.59 21.76 1.37
N MET A 13 14.77 20.74 1.11
CA MET A 13 15.21 19.36 0.91
C MET A 13 16.15 19.25 -0.30
N ALA A 14 15.78 19.84 -1.44
CA ALA A 14 16.63 19.86 -2.63
C ALA A 14 17.98 20.56 -2.37
N ALA A 15 17.97 21.66 -1.61
CA ALA A 15 19.17 22.41 -1.26
C ALA A 15 20.08 21.69 -0.25
N LEU A 16 19.51 21.02 0.78
CA LEU A 16 20.26 20.25 1.78
C LEU A 16 20.95 19.03 1.17
N VAL A 17 20.25 18.36 0.25
CA VAL A 17 20.75 17.18 -0.43
C VAL A 17 21.87 17.54 -1.41
N SER A 18 21.75 18.67 -2.10
CA SER A 18 22.81 19.19 -3.00
C SER A 18 24.09 19.58 -2.25
N ARG A 19 24.01 19.97 -0.95
CA ARG A 19 25.16 20.44 -0.17
C ARG A 19 25.92 19.36 0.60
N ARG A 20 25.41 18.12 0.70
CA ARG A 20 25.97 17.08 1.60
C ARG A 20 26.18 15.70 0.97
N ALA A 21 26.19 15.58 -0.36
CA ALA A 21 26.44 14.33 -1.11
C ALA A 21 27.82 13.66 -0.86
N VAL A 22 28.62 14.11 0.11
CA VAL A 22 29.94 13.55 0.45
C VAL A 22 29.89 12.55 1.63
N LEU A 23 28.81 12.49 2.43
CA LEU A 23 28.76 11.63 3.63
C LEU A 23 27.38 10.99 3.86
N ALA A 24 27.07 9.91 3.13
CA ALA A 24 26.28 8.73 3.54
C ALA A 24 25.69 8.04 2.29
N GLY A 25 26.05 6.77 2.10
CA GLY A 25 25.82 6.02 0.87
C GLY A 25 24.36 5.68 0.55
N SER A 26 24.14 5.58 -0.76
CA SER A 26 23.00 5.00 -1.51
C SER A 26 21.64 5.67 -1.40
N LEU A 27 21.05 5.86 -0.22
CA LEU A 27 19.69 6.42 -0.15
C LEU A 27 19.68 7.95 -0.26
N ILE A 28 20.65 8.64 0.35
CA ILE A 28 20.81 10.09 0.19
C ILE A 28 21.21 10.43 -1.25
N SER A 29 22.06 9.61 -1.89
CA SER A 29 22.40 9.78 -3.31
C SER A 29 21.21 9.58 -4.25
N THR A 30 20.26 8.69 -3.90
CA THR A 30 19.02 8.49 -4.67
C THR A 30 18.05 9.65 -4.49
N ILE A 31 17.96 10.21 -3.27
CA ILE A 31 17.23 11.46 -3.00
C ILE A 31 17.93 12.68 -3.66
N ALA A 32 19.26 12.62 -3.84
CA ALA A 32 20.07 13.66 -4.51
C ALA A 32 19.95 13.69 -6.03
N GLY A 33 19.37 12.66 -6.64
CA GLY A 33 18.95 12.71 -8.04
C GLY A 33 17.84 13.73 -8.33
N GLY A 34 17.33 14.44 -7.32
CA GLY A 34 16.22 15.41 -7.40
C GLY A 34 16.40 16.58 -8.39
N ALA A 35 17.62 16.85 -8.88
CA ALA A 35 17.81 17.79 -9.99
C ALA A 35 17.13 17.31 -11.31
N ALA A 36 16.92 16.00 -11.47
CA ALA A 36 16.17 15.44 -12.60
C ALA A 36 14.63 15.51 -12.42
N VAL A 37 14.14 15.61 -11.18
CA VAL A 37 12.69 15.62 -10.88
C VAL A 37 12.05 16.97 -11.24
N ALA A 38 12.78 18.08 -11.04
CA ALA A 38 12.35 19.40 -11.50
C ALA A 38 12.32 19.52 -13.04
N ALA A 39 13.17 18.76 -13.75
CA ALA A 39 13.17 18.69 -15.21
C ALA A 39 12.00 17.82 -15.74
N ALA A 40 11.68 16.71 -15.06
CA ALA A 40 10.59 15.81 -15.43
C ALA A 40 9.19 16.44 -15.23
N THR A 41 8.99 17.25 -14.17
CA THR A 41 7.74 17.99 -13.97
C THR A 41 7.54 19.09 -15.01
N ARG A 42 8.62 19.69 -15.52
CA ARG A 42 8.57 20.71 -16.57
C ARG A 42 8.29 20.10 -17.96
N ALA A 43 8.90 18.95 -18.26
CA ALA A 43 8.67 18.23 -19.53
C ALA A 43 7.26 17.61 -19.65
N HIS A 44 6.63 17.21 -18.55
CA HIS A 44 5.27 16.66 -18.60
C HIS A 44 4.21 17.75 -18.84
N ALA A 45 4.40 18.95 -18.31
CA ALA A 45 3.52 20.10 -18.53
C ALA A 45 3.57 20.63 -19.98
N GLU A 46 4.70 20.47 -20.68
CA GLU A 46 4.86 20.92 -22.07
C GLU A 46 4.35 19.89 -23.11
N SER A 47 4.13 18.63 -22.72
CA SER A 47 3.66 17.57 -23.63
C SER A 47 2.13 17.51 -23.82
N VAL A 48 1.37 18.35 -23.11
CA VAL A 48 -0.10 18.45 -23.25
C VAL A 48 -0.46 19.63 -24.15
N THR A 49 -0.06 19.55 -25.42
CA THR A 49 -0.71 20.28 -26.51
C THR A 49 -1.23 19.26 -27.52
N GLN A 50 -2.57 19.17 -27.62
CA GLN A 50 -3.25 18.25 -28.52
C GLN A 50 -2.95 18.58 -29.99
N PRO A 51 -2.63 17.61 -30.85
CA PRO A 51 -2.85 17.77 -32.28
C PRO A 51 -4.32 17.47 -32.60
N ALA A 52 -4.89 18.35 -33.43
CA ALA A 52 -6.26 18.29 -33.91
C ALA A 52 -6.54 17.04 -34.77
N GLY A 53 -7.73 16.48 -34.56
CA GLY A 53 -8.63 15.96 -35.60
C GLY A 53 -8.13 14.81 -36.48
N THR A 54 -8.52 13.59 -36.15
CA THR A 54 -8.72 12.52 -37.15
C THR A 54 -10.13 11.95 -36.99
N ARG A 55 -10.95 12.13 -38.02
CA ARG A 55 -12.29 11.55 -38.18
C ARG A 55 -12.13 10.01 -38.22
N VAL A 56 -12.78 9.31 -37.30
CA VAL A 56 -12.88 7.85 -37.34
C VAL A 56 -14.24 7.48 -37.93
N ASP A 57 -14.18 6.70 -39.01
CA ASP A 57 -15.31 6.26 -39.83
C ASP A 57 -16.17 5.24 -39.07
N ALA A 58 -17.49 5.46 -39.08
CA ALA A 58 -18.46 4.71 -38.31
C ALA A 58 -18.99 3.52 -39.12
N SER A 59 -18.17 2.51 -39.38
CA SER A 59 -18.66 1.24 -39.93
C SER A 59 -17.73 0.04 -39.69
N SER A 60 -17.71 -0.54 -38.48
CA SER A 60 -17.40 -1.97 -38.37
C SER A 60 -18.00 -2.59 -37.11
N ARG A 61 -18.74 -3.68 -37.35
CA ARG A 61 -19.55 -4.45 -36.39
C ARG A 61 -18.66 -5.34 -35.50
N ARG A 62 -19.11 -5.54 -34.26
CA ARG A 62 -18.79 -6.66 -33.34
C ARG A 62 -17.34 -7.16 -33.38
N ARG A 63 -16.44 -6.46 -32.69
CA ARG A 63 -15.25 -7.11 -32.12
C ARG A 63 -15.58 -7.60 -30.72
N THR A 64 -15.44 -8.90 -30.51
CA THR A 64 -15.28 -9.51 -29.19
C THR A 64 -14.20 -8.72 -28.42
N PRO A 65 -14.40 -8.33 -27.16
CA PRO A 65 -13.34 -7.66 -26.40
C PRO A 65 -12.10 -8.55 -26.40
N ALA A 66 -10.99 -8.00 -26.86
CA ALA A 66 -9.71 -8.70 -26.87
C ALA A 66 -9.41 -9.21 -25.45
N ALA A 67 -9.02 -10.48 -25.35
CA ALA A 67 -8.55 -11.07 -24.10
C ALA A 67 -7.40 -10.20 -23.56
N VAL A 68 -7.63 -9.57 -22.42
CA VAL A 68 -6.68 -8.69 -21.75
C VAL A 68 -5.53 -9.55 -21.21
N ASP A 69 -4.29 -9.13 -21.46
CA ASP A 69 -3.10 -9.70 -20.82
C ASP A 69 -3.16 -9.42 -19.30
N PRO A 70 -3.32 -10.44 -18.44
CA PRO A 70 -3.42 -10.26 -16.99
C PRO A 70 -2.14 -9.67 -16.37
N ARG A 71 -1.02 -9.59 -17.11
CA ARG A 71 0.21 -8.93 -16.64
C ARG A 71 0.23 -7.43 -16.84
N SER A 72 -0.69 -6.86 -17.62
CA SER A 72 -0.78 -5.41 -17.79
C SER A 72 -1.26 -4.69 -16.52
N GLY A 73 -1.89 -5.41 -15.57
CA GLY A 73 -2.38 -4.85 -14.31
C GLY A 73 -3.62 -3.95 -14.46
N TYR A 74 -4.16 -3.82 -15.68
CA TYR A 74 -5.33 -2.99 -15.98
C TYR A 74 -6.37 -3.74 -16.83
N ILE A 75 -7.65 -3.40 -16.64
CA ILE A 75 -8.80 -3.83 -17.43
C ILE A 75 -9.52 -2.61 -18.01
N VAL A 76 -10.12 -2.77 -19.19
CA VAL A 76 -11.02 -1.77 -19.76
C VAL A 76 -12.46 -2.19 -19.49
N THR A 77 -13.19 -1.38 -18.73
CA THR A 77 -14.61 -1.62 -18.43
C THR A 77 -15.47 -1.53 -19.70
N PRO A 78 -16.71 -2.07 -19.69
CA PRO A 78 -17.65 -1.90 -20.82
C PRO A 78 -17.92 -0.43 -21.20
N LYS A 79 -17.70 0.50 -20.26
CA LYS A 79 -17.83 1.96 -20.49
C LYS A 79 -16.54 2.62 -20.98
N GLY A 80 -15.51 1.84 -21.35
CA GLY A 80 -14.23 2.33 -21.84
C GLY A 80 -13.29 2.90 -20.76
N LYS A 81 -13.65 2.83 -19.47
CA LYS A 81 -12.75 3.26 -18.39
C LYS A 81 -11.65 2.21 -18.16
N VAL A 82 -10.40 2.65 -18.12
CA VAL A 82 -9.26 1.83 -17.66
C VAL A 82 -9.31 1.77 -16.13
N GLN A 83 -9.23 0.56 -15.57
CA GLN A 83 -9.22 0.29 -14.14
C GLN A 83 -8.14 -0.73 -13.82
N HIS A 84 -7.67 -0.79 -12.58
CA HIS A 84 -6.78 -1.87 -12.16
C HIS A 84 -7.48 -3.23 -12.24
N ALA A 85 -6.77 -4.25 -12.72
CA ALA A 85 -7.25 -5.62 -12.62
C ALA A 85 -7.31 -6.02 -11.13
N PRO A 86 -8.47 -6.50 -10.63
CA PRO A 86 -8.57 -6.98 -9.26
C PRO A 86 -7.54 -8.06 -8.94
N ARG A 87 -6.95 -7.97 -7.75
CA ARG A 87 -5.98 -8.94 -7.21
C ARG A 87 -6.53 -9.63 -5.95
N ILE A 88 -5.93 -10.76 -5.59
CA ILE A 88 -6.07 -11.36 -4.26
C ILE A 88 -4.72 -11.26 -3.55
N ILE A 89 -4.69 -10.50 -2.45
CA ILE A 89 -3.51 -10.20 -1.64
C ILE A 89 -3.52 -11.07 -0.39
N ALA A 90 -2.41 -11.76 -0.13
CA ALA A 90 -2.19 -12.44 1.15
C ALA A 90 -1.82 -11.40 2.22
N TRP A 91 -2.74 -11.14 3.13
CA TRP A 91 -2.53 -10.19 4.22
C TRP A 91 -2.02 -10.90 5.47
N TYR A 92 -0.84 -10.50 5.92
CA TYR A 92 -0.22 -10.99 7.15
C TYR A 92 -0.19 -9.89 8.21
N PRO A 93 -0.98 -9.99 9.30
CA PRO A 93 -0.77 -9.17 10.48
C PRO A 93 0.60 -9.53 11.08
N ILE A 94 1.63 -8.68 10.97
CA ILE A 94 2.94 -8.94 11.59
C ILE A 94 2.97 -8.32 12.98
N GLY A 95 2.83 -7.00 13.07
CA GLY A 95 2.57 -6.34 14.34
C GLY A 95 1.23 -6.81 14.91
N ASN A 96 1.18 -7.02 16.22
CA ASN A 96 -0.01 -7.50 16.94
C ASN A 96 -0.40 -8.98 16.66
N SER A 97 0.47 -9.78 16.06
CA SER A 97 0.23 -11.22 15.82
C SER A 97 0.64 -12.13 16.99
N SER A 98 1.22 -11.57 18.04
CA SER A 98 1.54 -12.26 19.29
C SER A 98 1.06 -11.42 20.48
N PRO A 99 0.66 -12.04 21.60
CA PRO A 99 0.42 -11.31 22.85
C PRO A 99 1.71 -10.86 23.54
N ASP A 100 2.89 -11.33 23.13
CA ASP A 100 4.16 -11.04 23.81
C ASP A 100 4.70 -9.63 23.47
N ASP A 101 4.61 -8.74 24.45
CA ASP A 101 5.11 -7.37 24.34
C ASP A 101 6.64 -7.28 24.24
N LYS A 102 7.37 -8.25 24.82
CA LYS A 102 8.84 -8.29 24.78
C LYS A 102 9.36 -8.47 23.36
N ASP A 103 8.51 -8.98 22.48
CA ASP A 103 8.79 -9.25 21.08
C ASP A 103 8.03 -8.28 20.16
N ARG A 104 7.62 -7.11 20.68
CA ARG A 104 6.81 -6.11 19.93
C ARG A 104 5.58 -6.74 19.29
N ARG A 105 5.00 -7.71 19.98
CA ARG A 105 3.80 -8.43 19.59
C ARG A 105 3.91 -9.03 18.18
N ILE A 106 5.13 -9.42 17.78
CA ILE A 106 5.40 -10.13 16.53
C ILE A 106 5.38 -11.64 16.81
N GLY A 107 4.55 -12.35 16.04
CA GLY A 107 4.37 -13.80 16.08
C GLY A 107 5.03 -14.51 14.90
N TRP A 108 4.33 -15.50 14.35
CA TRP A 108 4.76 -16.29 13.17
C TRP A 108 6.08 -17.05 13.32
N ASN A 109 6.54 -17.22 14.57
CA ASN A 109 7.84 -17.79 14.89
C ASN A 109 9.04 -16.99 14.33
N LEU A 110 8.83 -15.72 13.93
CA LEU A 110 9.85 -14.86 13.32
C LEU A 110 11.10 -14.69 14.20
N LYS A 111 10.93 -14.60 15.52
CA LYS A 111 12.06 -14.47 16.45
C LYS A 111 13.00 -15.69 16.43
N LYS A 112 12.45 -16.89 16.21
CA LYS A 112 13.22 -18.14 16.21
C LYS A 112 13.75 -18.47 14.81
N GLU A 113 12.96 -18.23 13.78
CA GLU A 113 13.25 -18.68 12.40
C GLU A 113 13.72 -17.56 11.47
N GLY A 114 13.68 -16.31 11.92
CA GLY A 114 14.02 -15.16 11.10
C GLY A 114 13.02 -14.91 9.96
N TRP A 115 13.30 -13.88 9.17
CA TRP A 115 12.50 -13.54 8.01
C TRP A 115 12.58 -14.59 6.91
N GLN A 116 13.72 -15.25 6.74
CA GLN A 116 13.85 -16.33 5.75
C GLN A 116 12.92 -17.50 6.09
N GLY A 117 12.89 -17.94 7.36
CA GLY A 117 11.98 -19.01 7.77
C GLY A 117 10.51 -18.63 7.63
N PHE A 118 10.16 -17.36 7.86
CA PHE A 118 8.81 -16.85 7.56
C PHE A 118 8.50 -16.92 6.06
N VAL A 119 9.44 -16.47 5.21
CA VAL A 119 9.28 -16.51 3.75
C VAL A 119 9.09 -17.95 3.28
N ASP A 120 9.93 -18.88 3.73
CA ASP A 120 9.87 -20.28 3.32
C ASP A 120 8.57 -20.95 3.76
N ARG A 121 8.12 -20.67 4.99
CA ARG A 121 6.95 -21.32 5.58
C ARG A 121 5.61 -20.71 5.14
N TYR A 122 5.56 -19.40 4.91
CA TYR A 122 4.30 -18.69 4.71
C TYR A 122 4.24 -17.96 3.36
N ALA A 123 5.29 -17.23 2.98
CA ALA A 123 5.28 -16.44 1.74
C ALA A 123 5.36 -17.32 0.47
N LEU A 124 6.30 -18.27 0.41
CA LEU A 124 6.46 -19.13 -0.77
C LEU A 124 5.23 -20.02 -1.04
N PRO A 125 4.56 -20.60 -0.02
CA PRO A 125 3.31 -21.33 -0.23
C PRO A 125 2.19 -20.47 -0.80
N VAL A 126 2.01 -19.22 -0.34
CA VAL A 126 0.95 -18.35 -0.90
C VAL A 126 1.27 -17.92 -2.33
N MET A 127 2.54 -17.62 -2.63
CA MET A 127 2.97 -17.34 -4.00
C MET A 127 2.67 -18.50 -4.94
N SER A 128 3.02 -19.71 -4.51
CA SER A 128 2.79 -20.93 -5.29
C SER A 128 1.31 -21.30 -5.37
N GLY A 129 0.53 -20.91 -4.36
CA GLY A 129 -0.92 -21.06 -4.32
C GLY A 129 -1.66 -20.14 -5.29
N GLY A 130 -1.01 -19.10 -5.84
CA GLY A 130 -1.61 -18.19 -6.81
C GLY A 130 -2.22 -16.93 -6.21
N PHE A 131 -1.73 -16.47 -5.06
CA PHE A 131 -1.94 -15.09 -4.63
C PHE A 131 -1.14 -14.14 -5.54
N ASP A 132 -1.70 -12.96 -5.80
CA ASP A 132 -1.12 -11.98 -6.73
C ASP A 132 -0.15 -11.01 -6.05
N ALA A 133 -0.27 -10.84 -4.74
CA ALA A 133 0.60 -10.00 -3.92
C ALA A 133 0.60 -10.45 -2.46
N ILE A 134 1.53 -9.90 -1.68
CA ILE A 134 1.60 -10.07 -0.22
C ILE A 134 1.52 -8.69 0.44
N GLN A 135 0.86 -8.59 1.59
CA GLN A 135 0.92 -7.41 2.45
C GLN A 135 1.44 -7.80 3.83
N LEU A 136 2.49 -7.11 4.29
CA LEU A 136 3.02 -7.20 5.65
C LEU A 136 2.47 -6.04 6.46
N HIS A 137 1.59 -6.35 7.39
CA HIS A 137 0.99 -5.33 8.23
C HIS A 137 1.86 -5.01 9.42
N ASN A 138 2.51 -3.84 9.37
CA ASN A 138 3.41 -3.33 10.38
C ASN A 138 4.60 -4.26 10.70
N PRO A 139 5.56 -4.40 9.77
CA PRO A 139 6.67 -5.35 9.91
C PRO A 139 7.67 -5.00 11.02
N GLY A 140 7.67 -3.77 11.54
CA GLY A 140 8.50 -3.36 12.68
C GLY A 140 7.91 -3.74 14.05
N GLY A 141 6.67 -4.22 14.07
CA GLY A 141 5.95 -4.60 15.29
C GLY A 141 5.56 -3.40 16.17
N THR A 142 4.65 -3.66 17.11
CA THR A 142 4.12 -2.64 18.03
C THR A 142 3.99 -3.21 19.45
N ARG A 143 4.13 -2.37 20.47
CA ARG A 143 3.83 -2.77 21.85
C ARG A 143 2.35 -2.61 22.21
N ALA A 144 1.96 -3.18 23.33
CA ALA A 144 0.68 -2.91 23.97
C ALA A 144 0.55 -1.40 24.20
N LYS A 145 -0.58 -0.82 23.74
CA LYS A 145 -0.89 0.61 23.80
C LYS A 145 -0.01 1.51 22.92
N GLU A 146 0.88 0.94 22.11
CA GLU A 146 1.60 1.68 21.08
C GLU A 146 0.77 1.68 19.80
N GLU A 147 0.53 2.85 19.24
CA GLU A 147 -0.05 3.00 17.91
C GLU A 147 0.94 2.49 16.85
N MET A 148 0.45 2.06 15.69
CA MET A 148 1.33 1.66 14.59
C MET A 148 1.93 2.91 13.97
N MET A 149 3.25 3.06 14.07
CA MET A 149 3.96 4.28 13.68
C MET A 149 5.01 3.95 12.62
N ALA A 150 5.21 4.85 11.67
CA ALA A 150 6.16 4.66 10.56
C ALA A 150 7.60 4.34 11.01
N ASP A 151 8.02 4.79 12.20
CA ASP A 151 9.38 4.62 12.73
C ASP A 151 9.61 3.31 13.49
N GLN A 152 8.70 2.33 13.41
CA GLN A 152 8.78 1.14 14.26
C GLN A 152 9.99 0.23 14.01
N PHE A 153 10.61 0.25 12.81
CA PHE A 153 11.93 -0.38 12.63
C PHE A 153 13.04 0.32 13.44
N ILE A 154 12.98 1.65 13.57
CA ILE A 154 13.92 2.43 14.38
C ILE A 154 13.70 2.07 15.86
N THR A 155 12.46 2.06 16.31
CA THR A 155 12.10 1.70 17.69
C THR A 155 12.49 0.25 18.02
N ALA A 156 12.31 -0.70 17.09
CA ALA A 156 12.77 -2.08 17.24
C ALA A 156 14.30 -2.15 17.42
N LYS A 157 15.06 -1.39 16.62
CA LYS A 157 16.52 -1.32 16.72
C LYS A 157 16.97 -0.75 18.08
N GLU A 158 16.38 0.38 18.48
CA GLU A 158 16.71 1.09 19.73
C GLU A 158 16.35 0.28 20.97
N SER A 159 15.31 -0.54 20.91
CA SER A 159 14.92 -1.47 21.99
C SER A 159 15.73 -2.77 22.02
N GLY A 160 16.77 -2.90 21.18
CA GLY A 160 17.66 -4.07 21.17
C GLY A 160 17.09 -5.28 20.43
N GLN A 161 15.93 -5.18 19.78
CA GLN A 161 15.29 -6.27 19.05
C GLN A 161 15.84 -6.41 17.63
N ARG A 162 17.16 -6.58 17.54
CA ARG A 162 17.90 -6.61 16.27
C ARG A 162 17.44 -7.71 15.32
N TRP A 163 16.89 -8.80 15.85
CA TRP A 163 16.35 -9.90 15.06
C TRP A 163 15.23 -9.48 14.11
N ILE A 164 14.47 -8.41 14.42
CA ILE A 164 13.43 -7.87 13.53
C ILE A 164 14.05 -7.28 12.25
N LEU A 165 15.28 -6.78 12.34
CA LEU A 165 15.98 -6.09 11.25
C LEU A 165 16.89 -7.02 10.45
N GLN A 166 17.36 -8.10 11.08
CA GLN A 166 18.30 -9.04 10.49
C GLN A 166 17.68 -9.78 9.31
N GLU A 167 18.43 -9.89 8.22
CA GLU A 167 18.06 -10.66 7.02
C GLU A 167 16.75 -10.23 6.34
N PHE A 168 16.10 -9.16 6.79
CA PHE A 168 14.81 -8.69 6.24
C PHE A 168 14.91 -8.49 4.72
N VAL A 169 15.93 -7.74 4.28
CA VAL A 169 16.13 -7.42 2.86
C VAL A 169 16.44 -8.69 2.07
N ASP A 170 17.36 -9.52 2.56
CA ASP A 170 17.81 -10.72 1.85
C ASP A 170 16.70 -11.76 1.71
N ALA A 171 15.85 -11.91 2.73
CA ALA A 171 14.71 -12.81 2.70
C ALA A 171 13.61 -12.36 1.72
N TRP A 172 13.32 -11.05 1.67
CA TRP A 172 12.19 -10.54 0.89
C TRP A 172 12.53 -10.15 -0.54
N LYS A 173 13.78 -9.76 -0.83
CA LYS A 173 14.18 -9.33 -2.19
C LYS A 173 13.98 -10.39 -3.29
N PRO A 174 14.12 -11.70 -3.04
CA PRO A 174 13.74 -12.72 -4.01
C PRO A 174 12.22 -12.79 -4.26
N VAL A 175 11.41 -12.48 -3.25
CA VAL A 175 9.95 -12.49 -3.33
C VAL A 175 9.43 -11.31 -4.14
N THR A 176 9.92 -10.09 -3.85
CA THR A 176 9.51 -8.85 -4.52
C THR A 176 9.84 -8.80 -6.01
N LYS A 177 10.86 -9.56 -6.44
CA LYS A 177 11.16 -9.77 -7.87
C LYS A 177 10.10 -10.59 -8.62
N ARG A 178 9.25 -11.33 -7.89
CA ARG A 178 8.28 -12.28 -8.47
C ARG A 178 6.86 -11.77 -8.36
N ILE A 179 6.49 -11.20 -7.21
CA ILE A 179 5.19 -10.59 -6.97
C ILE A 179 5.34 -9.31 -6.14
N PRO A 180 4.40 -8.36 -6.22
CA PRO A 180 4.36 -7.21 -5.33
C PRO A 180 4.27 -7.62 -3.85
N VAL A 181 5.05 -6.94 -3.00
CA VAL A 181 4.94 -7.03 -1.54
C VAL A 181 4.73 -5.63 -0.99
N ILE A 182 3.65 -5.43 -0.26
CA ILE A 182 3.28 -4.15 0.35
C ILE A 182 3.70 -4.16 1.82
N ALA A 183 4.62 -3.28 2.19
CA ALA A 183 4.91 -2.99 3.59
C ALA A 183 3.97 -1.91 4.09
N TYR A 184 3.03 -2.28 4.96
CA TYR A 184 2.21 -1.31 5.66
C TYR A 184 2.98 -0.79 6.87
N MET A 185 3.38 0.47 6.81
CA MET A 185 4.37 1.03 7.73
C MET A 185 3.76 1.68 8.97
N GLY A 186 2.44 1.84 9.02
CA GLY A 186 1.77 2.57 10.09
C GLY A 186 1.73 4.07 9.82
N MET A 187 1.47 4.84 10.87
CA MET A 187 1.09 6.24 10.79
C MET A 187 2.31 7.14 10.61
N LEU A 188 2.24 8.01 9.61
CA LEU A 188 3.10 9.18 9.47
C LEU A 188 2.54 10.36 10.28
N PRO A 189 1.27 10.78 10.07
CA PRO A 189 0.68 11.83 10.90
C PRO A 189 0.83 11.49 12.38
N LYS A 190 1.02 12.50 13.24
CA LYS A 190 1.11 12.32 14.70
C LYS A 190 2.31 11.50 15.21
N ASN A 191 3.22 11.04 14.34
CA ASN A 191 4.42 10.35 14.79
C ASN A 191 5.24 11.26 15.73
N PRO A 192 5.37 10.94 17.03
CA PRO A 192 5.95 11.87 18.01
C PRO A 192 7.41 12.20 17.72
N ARG A 193 8.18 11.22 17.21
CA ARG A 193 9.59 11.40 16.87
C ARG A 193 9.74 12.40 15.72
N LEU A 194 8.98 12.20 14.64
CA LEU A 194 9.05 13.06 13.46
C LEU A 194 8.57 14.48 13.78
N LEU A 195 7.48 14.62 14.52
CA LEU A 195 6.97 15.92 14.97
C LEU A 195 7.98 16.64 15.87
N ALA A 196 8.66 15.94 16.78
CA ALA A 196 9.68 16.54 17.62
C ALA A 196 10.88 17.08 16.83
N LEU A 197 11.24 16.44 15.70
CA LEU A 197 12.30 16.91 14.80
C LEU A 197 11.85 18.17 14.04
N LEU A 198 10.63 18.15 13.49
CA LEU A 198 10.05 19.30 12.80
C LEU A 198 9.89 20.52 13.73
N ASN A 199 9.40 20.32 14.97
CA ASN A 199 9.25 21.39 15.96
C ASN A 199 10.57 22.06 16.33
N ARG A 200 11.67 21.30 16.30
CA ARG A 200 13.03 21.82 16.54
C ARG A 200 13.69 22.38 15.27
N LYS A 201 12.97 22.38 14.13
CA LYS A 201 13.50 22.71 12.80
C LYS A 201 14.72 21.87 12.41
N ASP A 202 14.82 20.66 12.94
CA ASP A 202 15.86 19.69 12.58
C ASP A 202 15.43 18.90 11.34
N TYR A 203 15.40 19.59 10.19
CA TYR A 203 14.98 18.99 8.93
C TYR A 203 15.92 17.88 8.47
N PHE A 204 17.22 17.99 8.77
CA PHE A 204 18.17 16.93 8.45
C PHE A 204 17.89 15.67 9.27
N GLY A 205 17.71 15.80 10.59
CA GLY A 205 17.33 14.69 11.46
C GLY A 205 16.00 14.07 11.06
N PHE A 206 15.01 14.88 10.65
CA PHE A 206 13.74 14.41 10.10
C PHE A 206 13.96 13.52 8.87
N LEU A 207 14.72 13.99 7.87
CA LEU A 207 14.99 13.21 6.66
C LEU A 207 15.76 11.93 6.94
N VAL A 208 16.73 11.96 7.86
CA VAL A 208 17.47 10.77 8.30
C VAL A 208 16.53 9.74 8.93
N ASN A 209 15.53 10.17 9.71
CA ASN A 209 14.56 9.26 10.32
C ASN A 209 13.57 8.71 9.29
N ILE A 210 13.07 9.50 8.34
CA ILE A 210 12.28 8.98 7.22
C ILE A 210 13.08 7.94 6.43
N ALA A 211 14.31 8.29 6.02
CA ALA A 211 15.20 7.37 5.33
C ALA A 211 15.39 6.06 6.11
N ALA A 212 15.66 6.14 7.41
CA ALA A 212 15.86 4.97 8.25
C ALA A 212 14.59 4.12 8.44
N ALA A 213 13.42 4.75 8.59
CA ALA A 213 12.13 4.10 8.77
C ALA A 213 11.74 3.21 7.58
N TYR A 214 11.95 3.72 6.35
CA TYR A 214 11.56 3.03 5.12
C TYR A 214 12.69 2.21 4.48
N ARG A 215 13.94 2.32 4.98
CA ARG A 215 15.12 1.70 4.36
C ARG A 215 14.93 0.21 4.05
N LEU A 216 14.51 -0.58 5.04
CA LEU A 216 14.43 -2.04 4.90
C LEU A 216 13.39 -2.48 3.84
N PRO A 217 12.12 -2.01 3.88
CA PRO A 217 11.18 -2.27 2.79
C PRO A 217 11.66 -1.81 1.42
N LEU A 218 12.24 -0.61 1.31
CA LEU A 218 12.68 -0.06 0.04
C LEU A 218 13.85 -0.85 -0.57
N GLU A 219 14.85 -1.21 0.25
CA GLU A 219 15.97 -2.06 -0.19
C GLU A 219 15.53 -3.47 -0.58
N ALA A 220 14.47 -3.98 0.05
CA ALA A 220 13.82 -5.23 -0.32
C ALA A 220 12.99 -5.13 -1.60
N GLY A 221 12.73 -3.93 -2.14
CA GLY A 221 11.89 -3.72 -3.33
C GLY A 221 10.39 -3.77 -3.05
N MET A 222 9.98 -3.45 -1.83
CA MET A 222 8.56 -3.43 -1.43
C MET A 222 7.85 -2.13 -1.85
N GLU A 223 6.55 -2.26 -2.08
CA GLU A 223 5.61 -1.14 -2.13
C GLU A 223 5.29 -0.66 -0.71
N ILE A 224 4.82 0.58 -0.54
CA ILE A 224 4.63 1.18 0.79
C ILE A 224 3.16 1.56 1.01
N ALA A 225 2.56 1.09 2.10
CA ALA A 225 1.26 1.55 2.56
C ALA A 225 1.39 2.37 3.85
N PHE A 226 0.59 3.43 3.95
CA PHE A 226 0.59 4.34 5.10
C PHE A 226 -0.73 4.29 5.84
N ASP A 227 -0.66 4.38 7.17
CA ASP A 227 -1.84 4.56 8.01
C ASP A 227 -2.22 6.05 8.12
N ALA A 228 -3.52 6.29 8.26
CA ALA A 228 -4.19 7.56 8.50
C ALA A 228 -3.76 8.73 7.59
N LEU A 229 -3.38 8.46 6.34
CA LEU A 229 -2.96 9.47 5.36
C LEU A 229 -4.16 10.06 4.58
N HIS A 230 -5.39 9.79 5.02
CA HIS A 230 -6.64 10.15 4.32
C HIS A 230 -7.15 11.58 4.59
N ASP A 231 -6.55 12.30 5.55
CA ASP A 231 -6.91 13.67 5.94
C ASP A 231 -5.68 14.58 5.91
N VAL A 232 -4.97 14.60 4.77
CA VAL A 232 -3.73 15.39 4.63
C VAL A 232 -3.92 16.59 3.73
N LYS A 233 -3.42 17.72 4.22
CA LYS A 233 -3.52 18.99 3.51
C LYS A 233 -2.44 19.10 2.44
N GLU A 234 -2.77 19.81 1.36
CA GLU A 234 -1.77 20.23 0.37
C GLU A 234 -0.61 20.97 1.07
N GLY A 235 0.63 20.61 0.72
CA GLY A 235 1.84 21.16 1.34
C GLY A 235 2.24 20.55 2.69
N SER A 236 1.42 19.65 3.27
CA SER A 236 1.79 18.94 4.50
C SER A 236 3.03 18.06 4.30
N TRP A 237 3.79 17.84 5.37
CA TRP A 237 5.04 17.09 5.28
C TRP A 237 4.78 15.60 5.01
N GLU A 238 3.67 15.06 5.51
CA GLU A 238 3.22 13.69 5.30
C GLU A 238 2.93 13.44 3.81
N LEU A 239 2.19 14.36 3.18
CA LEU A 239 1.91 14.31 1.74
C LEU A 239 3.20 14.44 0.93
N ASN A 240 4.16 15.24 1.38
CA ASN A 240 5.46 15.37 0.72
C ASN A 240 6.30 14.08 0.83
N VAL A 241 6.22 13.34 1.95
CA VAL A 241 6.84 12.01 2.07
C VAL A 241 6.18 11.01 1.10
N TYR A 242 4.84 11.00 1.03
CA TYR A 242 4.11 10.19 0.06
C TYR A 242 4.52 10.50 -1.39
N ARG A 243 4.57 11.78 -1.76
CA ARG A 243 4.97 12.26 -3.10
C ARG A 243 6.42 11.92 -3.40
N LEU A 244 7.32 12.08 -2.44
CA LEU A 244 8.73 11.71 -2.60
C LEU A 244 8.87 10.23 -2.97
N LEU A 245 8.24 9.34 -2.20
CA LEU A 245 8.30 7.90 -2.47
C LEU A 245 7.70 7.56 -3.84
N THR A 246 6.56 8.17 -4.17
CA THR A 246 5.93 8.02 -5.49
C THR A 246 6.84 8.51 -6.63
N ALA A 247 7.50 9.66 -6.46
CA ALA A 247 8.43 10.22 -7.44
C ALA A 247 9.71 9.37 -7.60
N MET A 248 10.09 8.60 -6.57
CA MET A 248 11.15 7.59 -6.64
C MET A 248 10.71 6.32 -7.38
N GLY A 249 9.47 6.27 -7.91
CA GLY A 249 8.90 5.10 -8.59
C GLY A 249 8.39 4.02 -7.63
N VAL A 250 8.32 4.30 -6.32
CA VAL A 250 7.75 3.38 -5.34
C VAL A 250 6.24 3.46 -5.44
N ARG A 251 5.58 2.31 -5.62
CA ARG A 251 4.12 2.26 -5.55
C ARG A 251 3.67 2.46 -4.11
N THR A 252 2.74 3.38 -3.91
CA THR A 252 2.28 3.83 -2.60
C THR A 252 0.78 3.60 -2.41
N TYR A 253 0.36 3.35 -1.17
CA TYR A 253 -1.04 3.15 -0.77
C TYR A 253 -1.37 3.95 0.47
N VAL A 254 -2.59 4.48 0.58
CA VAL A 254 -3.06 5.19 1.78
C VAL A 254 -4.20 4.42 2.47
N GLU A 255 -4.21 4.43 3.80
CA GLU A 255 -5.36 4.04 4.62
C GLU A 255 -5.98 5.28 5.30
N THR A 256 -7.28 5.49 5.27
CA THR A 256 -8.30 4.78 4.48
C THR A 256 -8.45 5.42 3.08
N ALA A 257 -9.58 5.24 2.41
CA ALA A 257 -9.93 5.96 1.19
C ALA A 257 -9.79 7.49 1.38
N PRO A 258 -9.35 8.23 0.35
CA PRO A 258 -9.17 9.69 0.44
C PRO A 258 -10.46 10.43 0.86
N ASN A 259 -10.31 11.49 1.66
CA ASN A 259 -11.40 12.40 1.94
C ASN A 259 -11.86 13.14 0.67
N ALA A 260 -13.13 13.53 0.59
CA ALA A 260 -13.70 14.28 -0.53
C ALA A 260 -13.05 15.67 -0.70
N SER A 261 -12.48 16.23 0.36
CA SER A 261 -11.70 17.46 0.35
C SER A 261 -10.28 17.29 -0.19
N ASP A 262 -9.77 16.06 -0.24
CA ASP A 262 -8.35 15.76 -0.41
C ASP A 262 -8.06 15.37 -1.86
N ILE A 263 -8.36 16.29 -2.77
CA ILE A 263 -8.12 16.19 -4.22
C ILE A 263 -6.73 15.61 -4.57
N PRO A 264 -5.62 15.97 -3.88
CA PRO A 264 -4.30 15.44 -4.20
C PRO A 264 -4.16 13.92 -4.13
N LEU A 265 -5.05 13.23 -3.40
CA LEU A 265 -5.02 11.78 -3.21
C LEU A 265 -6.03 11.01 -4.06
N PHE A 266 -6.79 11.65 -4.95
CA PHE A 266 -7.80 10.95 -5.77
C PHE A 266 -7.21 9.89 -6.71
N ASN A 267 -5.93 10.04 -7.05
CA ASN A 267 -5.20 9.07 -7.87
C ASN A 267 -4.33 8.11 -7.03
N ALA A 268 -4.39 8.20 -5.70
CA ALA A 268 -3.66 7.29 -4.83
C ALA A 268 -4.28 5.88 -4.88
N ASN A 269 -3.44 4.85 -4.79
CA ASN A 269 -3.95 3.55 -4.39
C ASN A 269 -4.37 3.65 -2.92
N PHE A 270 -5.41 2.93 -2.53
CA PHE A 270 -5.89 2.98 -1.15
C PHE A 270 -6.39 1.64 -0.66
N GLN A 271 -6.37 1.49 0.65
CA GLN A 271 -6.93 0.35 1.34
C GLN A 271 -8.02 0.79 2.33
N ILE A 272 -9.05 -0.04 2.47
CA ILE A 272 -10.12 0.16 3.46
C ILE A 272 -10.48 -1.17 4.11
N VAL A 273 -10.82 -1.10 5.39
CA VAL A 273 -11.37 -2.23 6.15
C VAL A 273 -12.81 -2.53 5.70
N ASN A 274 -13.13 -3.81 5.48
CA ASN A 274 -14.40 -4.24 4.91
C ASN A 274 -15.65 -3.71 5.63
N THR A 275 -15.67 -3.72 6.97
CA THR A 275 -16.82 -3.21 7.75
C THR A 275 -17.01 -1.71 7.57
N THR A 276 -15.91 -0.96 7.43
CA THR A 276 -15.98 0.47 7.17
C THR A 276 -16.57 0.71 5.79
N LEU A 277 -16.10 -0.02 4.77
CA LEU A 277 -16.59 0.16 3.41
C LEU A 277 -18.08 -0.16 3.28
N GLU A 278 -18.58 -1.28 3.82
CA GLU A 278 -20.00 -1.59 3.72
C GLU A 278 -20.88 -0.52 4.36
N ARG A 279 -20.48 -0.01 5.52
CA ARG A 279 -21.15 1.12 6.16
C ARG A 279 -21.06 2.37 5.29
N THR A 280 -19.87 2.67 4.77
CA THR A 280 -19.60 3.83 3.93
C THR A 280 -20.42 3.83 2.65
N LEU A 281 -20.51 2.69 1.95
CA LEU A 281 -21.27 2.56 0.72
C LEU A 281 -22.79 2.58 0.96
N LYS A 282 -23.25 2.00 2.08
CA LYS A 282 -24.68 2.03 2.44
C LYS A 282 -25.14 3.42 2.88
N ASN A 283 -24.29 4.16 3.57
CA ASN A 283 -24.66 5.44 4.19
C ASN A 283 -24.18 6.69 3.42
N ALA A 284 -23.49 6.51 2.29
CA ALA A 284 -22.89 7.61 1.52
C ALA A 284 -22.11 8.59 2.42
N GLU A 285 -21.18 8.06 3.22
CA GLU A 285 -20.47 8.86 4.22
C GLU A 285 -19.81 10.08 3.55
N PRO A 286 -20.18 11.32 3.95
CA PRO A 286 -19.83 12.53 3.22
C PRO A 286 -18.34 12.87 3.29
N TRP A 287 -17.59 12.19 4.17
CA TRP A 287 -16.16 12.41 4.30
C TRP A 287 -15.38 11.76 3.16
N MET A 288 -15.80 10.63 2.61
CA MET A 288 -15.03 9.89 1.58
C MET A 288 -15.27 10.50 0.19
N ALA A 289 -14.20 10.62 -0.60
CA ALA A 289 -14.33 10.99 -2.00
C ALA A 289 -15.24 10.00 -2.76
N PRO A 290 -16.12 10.47 -3.64
CA PRO A 290 -16.97 9.60 -4.45
C PRO A 290 -16.12 8.59 -5.24
N LEU A 291 -16.51 7.31 -5.21
CA LEU A 291 -15.72 6.24 -5.82
C LEU A 291 -15.44 6.48 -7.31
N GLU A 292 -16.32 7.15 -8.04
CA GLU A 292 -16.15 7.47 -9.45
C GLU A 292 -15.04 8.50 -9.74
N GLN A 293 -14.62 9.25 -8.72
CA GLN A 293 -13.51 10.21 -8.79
C GLN A 293 -12.15 9.57 -8.44
N LEU A 294 -12.17 8.40 -7.80
CA LEU A 294 -10.97 7.67 -7.39
C LEU A 294 -10.46 6.79 -8.53
N SER A 295 -9.19 6.92 -8.90
CA SER A 295 -8.60 6.20 -10.04
C SER A 295 -7.56 5.14 -9.68
N GLY A 296 -6.97 5.22 -8.48
CA GLY A 296 -5.99 4.24 -8.01
C GLY A 296 -6.60 2.88 -7.69
N GLU A 297 -5.73 1.89 -7.44
CA GLU A 297 -6.17 0.57 -7.00
C GLU A 297 -6.89 0.66 -5.64
N ARG A 298 -7.98 -0.09 -5.53
CA ARG A 298 -8.86 -0.11 -4.37
C ARG A 298 -8.75 -1.46 -3.69
N ILE A 299 -8.14 -1.49 -2.51
CA ILE A 299 -7.96 -2.71 -1.73
C ILE A 299 -9.03 -2.72 -0.63
N ILE A 300 -9.79 -3.80 -0.55
CA ILE A 300 -10.63 -4.09 0.61
C ILE A 300 -9.96 -5.16 1.47
N LEU A 301 -9.79 -4.87 2.75
CA LEU A 301 -9.23 -5.80 3.71
C LEU A 301 -10.34 -6.61 4.40
N LEU A 302 -10.35 -7.92 4.19
CA LEU A 302 -11.25 -8.87 4.85
C LEU A 302 -10.67 -9.29 6.20
N ASN A 303 -10.69 -8.38 7.17
CA ASN A 303 -10.20 -8.60 8.53
C ASN A 303 -11.30 -8.61 9.59
N ASN A 304 -12.57 -8.43 9.20
CA ASN A 304 -13.71 -8.57 10.09
C ASN A 304 -14.69 -9.61 9.58
N LEU A 305 -15.35 -10.22 10.55
CA LEU A 305 -16.36 -11.23 10.35
C LEU A 305 -17.66 -10.60 9.84
N PRO A 306 -18.25 -11.13 8.75
CA PRO A 306 -19.59 -10.70 8.32
C PRO A 306 -20.64 -10.93 9.41
N GLN A 307 -21.68 -10.11 9.44
CA GLN A 307 -22.77 -10.27 10.40
C GLN A 307 -23.37 -11.69 10.35
N GLY A 308 -23.42 -12.36 11.50
CA GLY A 308 -23.98 -13.71 11.63
C GLY A 308 -23.08 -14.86 11.14
N LYS A 309 -21.84 -14.59 10.73
CA LYS A 309 -20.84 -15.63 10.42
C LYS A 309 -19.96 -15.95 11.62
N LYS A 310 -19.17 -17.01 11.52
CA LYS A 310 -18.08 -17.33 12.44
C LYS A 310 -16.76 -17.55 11.69
N TRP A 311 -15.64 -17.41 12.38
CA TRP A 311 -14.31 -17.64 11.78
C TRP A 311 -14.10 -19.12 11.46
N GLU A 312 -14.77 -20.03 12.15
CA GLU A 312 -14.74 -21.46 11.84
C GLU A 312 -15.39 -21.77 10.49
N ASP A 313 -16.32 -20.92 10.04
CA ASP A 313 -17.03 -21.03 8.76
C ASP A 313 -16.30 -20.28 7.63
N GLU A 314 -15.07 -19.82 7.87
CA GLU A 314 -14.25 -19.06 6.90
C GLU A 314 -14.23 -19.68 5.49
N PRO A 315 -14.07 -21.01 5.31
CA PRO A 315 -14.07 -21.62 3.98
C PRO A 315 -15.36 -21.39 3.17
N ASP A 316 -16.50 -21.18 3.83
CA ASP A 316 -17.79 -21.03 3.16
C ASP A 316 -18.02 -19.58 2.71
N TRP A 317 -17.72 -18.60 3.58
CA TRP A 317 -18.09 -17.20 3.33
C TRP A 317 -16.98 -16.38 2.70
N VAL A 318 -15.69 -16.69 2.95
CA VAL A 318 -14.57 -15.91 2.41
C VAL A 318 -14.55 -15.93 0.87
N PRO A 319 -14.68 -17.09 0.19
CA PRO A 319 -14.72 -17.12 -1.29
C PRO A 319 -15.88 -16.31 -1.88
N GLN A 320 -17.06 -16.39 -1.27
CA GLN A 320 -18.24 -15.61 -1.66
C GLN A 320 -17.98 -14.11 -1.56
N TRP A 321 -17.39 -13.67 -0.45
CA TRP A 321 -17.08 -12.27 -0.21
C TRP A 321 -15.99 -11.74 -1.13
N MET A 322 -14.91 -12.52 -1.33
CA MET A 322 -13.88 -12.16 -2.30
C MET A 322 -14.49 -11.97 -3.70
N ALA A 323 -15.33 -12.91 -4.15
CA ALA A 323 -15.99 -12.81 -5.46
C ALA A 323 -16.90 -11.58 -5.57
N HIS A 324 -17.68 -11.28 -4.52
CA HIS A 324 -18.54 -10.10 -4.47
C HIS A 324 -17.76 -8.80 -4.72
N TRP A 325 -16.64 -8.62 -4.04
CA TRP A 325 -15.81 -7.41 -4.14
C TRP A 325 -15.01 -7.36 -5.44
N ILE A 326 -14.44 -8.49 -5.88
CA ILE A 326 -13.75 -8.60 -7.17
C ILE A 326 -14.69 -8.27 -8.32
N ASN A 327 -15.95 -8.73 -8.28
CA ASN A 327 -16.94 -8.40 -9.29
C ASN A 327 -17.28 -6.89 -9.35
N GLN A 328 -17.04 -6.16 -8.25
CA GLN A 328 -17.16 -4.70 -8.19
C GLN A 328 -15.87 -3.95 -8.57
N GLY A 329 -14.83 -4.67 -9.00
CA GLY A 329 -13.55 -4.08 -9.38
C GLY A 329 -12.60 -3.80 -8.22
N TRP A 330 -12.84 -4.38 -7.04
CA TRP A 330 -11.96 -4.24 -5.88
C TRP A 330 -10.90 -5.35 -5.85
N THR A 331 -9.68 -4.96 -5.53
CA THR A 331 -8.67 -5.90 -5.02
C THR A 331 -9.02 -6.31 -3.60
N VAL A 332 -8.80 -7.57 -3.25
CA VAL A 332 -9.14 -8.10 -1.94
C VAL A 332 -7.89 -8.57 -1.21
N ALA A 333 -7.71 -8.08 0.02
CA ALA A 333 -6.69 -8.56 0.94
C ALA A 333 -7.32 -9.45 2.01
N VAL A 334 -6.78 -10.65 2.23
CA VAL A 334 -7.35 -11.65 3.14
C VAL A 334 -6.26 -12.43 3.87
N SER A 335 -6.55 -12.89 5.09
CA SER A 335 -5.65 -13.80 5.79
C SER A 335 -5.47 -15.09 4.99
N PRO A 336 -4.25 -15.53 4.69
CA PRO A 336 -4.02 -16.75 3.93
C PRO A 336 -4.15 -18.02 4.79
N THR A 337 -4.39 -17.88 6.10
CA THR A 337 -4.35 -19.00 7.05
C THR A 337 -5.28 -20.15 6.69
N TRP A 338 -6.50 -19.87 6.25
CA TRP A 338 -7.43 -20.94 5.86
C TRP A 338 -7.00 -21.62 4.57
N MET A 339 -6.55 -20.86 3.56
CA MET A 339 -6.08 -21.42 2.28
C MET A 339 -4.85 -22.30 2.47
N LEU A 340 -3.94 -21.91 3.37
CA LEU A 340 -2.79 -22.73 3.73
C LEU A 340 -3.22 -24.04 4.43
N LYS A 341 -4.29 -24.02 5.23
CA LYS A 341 -4.84 -25.22 5.88
C LYS A 341 -5.59 -26.13 4.91
N THR A 342 -6.41 -25.56 4.02
CA THR A 342 -7.27 -26.32 3.09
C THR A 342 -6.56 -26.69 1.80
N LYS A 343 -5.41 -26.07 1.50
CA LYS A 343 -4.66 -26.21 0.24
C LYS A 343 -5.48 -25.82 -1.01
N VAL A 344 -6.51 -25.00 -0.83
CA VAL A 344 -7.32 -24.46 -1.93
C VAL A 344 -6.67 -23.17 -2.43
N ARG A 345 -6.55 -23.04 -3.75
CA ARG A 345 -6.04 -21.82 -4.37
C ARG A 345 -7.10 -20.71 -4.30
N PRO A 346 -6.71 -19.44 -4.04
CA PRO A 346 -7.66 -18.33 -3.89
C PRO A 346 -8.59 -18.19 -5.09
N TRP A 347 -8.03 -18.17 -6.30
CA TRP A 347 -8.81 -17.99 -7.53
C TRP A 347 -9.74 -19.18 -7.82
N ASP A 348 -9.32 -20.41 -7.52
CA ASP A 348 -10.16 -21.60 -7.70
C ASP A 348 -11.38 -21.56 -6.77
N ALA A 349 -11.22 -21.02 -5.55
CA ALA A 349 -12.33 -20.82 -4.62
C ALA A 349 -13.28 -19.70 -5.08
N VAL A 350 -12.75 -18.63 -5.68
CA VAL A 350 -13.51 -17.43 -6.07
C VAL A 350 -14.27 -17.62 -7.39
N GLN A 351 -13.68 -18.32 -8.36
CA GLN A 351 -14.18 -18.37 -9.73
C GLN A 351 -15.65 -18.85 -9.84
N PRO A 352 -16.09 -19.92 -9.15
CA PRO A 352 -17.48 -20.37 -9.24
C PRO A 352 -18.50 -19.33 -8.75
N HIS A 353 -18.10 -18.45 -7.81
CA HIS A 353 -18.95 -17.36 -7.34
C HIS A 353 -18.96 -16.19 -8.32
N LEU A 354 -17.82 -15.87 -8.94
CA LEU A 354 -17.77 -14.86 -10.01
C LEU A 354 -18.65 -15.25 -11.20
N ASP A 355 -18.62 -16.52 -11.59
CA ASP A 355 -19.42 -17.01 -12.71
C ASP A 355 -20.93 -16.89 -12.40
N ARG A 356 -21.36 -17.22 -11.18
CA ARG A 356 -22.73 -16.99 -10.72
C ARG A 356 -23.16 -15.53 -10.77
N LEU A 357 -22.33 -14.63 -10.23
CA LEU A 357 -22.62 -13.19 -10.23
C LEU A 357 -22.76 -12.63 -11.66
N ARG A 358 -21.93 -13.10 -12.60
CA ARG A 358 -21.98 -12.70 -14.02
C ARG A 358 -23.24 -13.19 -14.72
N GLU A 359 -23.78 -14.32 -14.29
CA GLU A 359 -25.06 -14.86 -14.76
C GLU A 359 -26.28 -14.22 -14.07
N GLY A 360 -26.07 -13.23 -13.19
CA GLY A 360 -27.15 -12.62 -12.41
C GLY A 360 -27.73 -13.53 -11.34
N ARG A 361 -27.02 -14.61 -10.98
CA ARG A 361 -27.40 -15.52 -9.88
C ARG A 361 -26.77 -15.03 -8.57
N PRO A 362 -27.52 -15.06 -7.46
CA PRO A 362 -27.00 -14.66 -6.16
C PRO A 362 -25.89 -15.60 -5.64
#